data_AF-A0A7C2W0T4-F1
#
_entry.id   AF-A0A7C2W0T4-F1
#
_cell.length_a   1.000
_cell.length_b   1.000
_cell.length_c   1.000
_cell.angle_alpha   90.00
_cell.angle_beta   90.00
_cell.angle_gamma   90.00
#
_symmetry.space_group_name_H-M   'P 1'
#
loop_
_entity.id
_entity.type
_entity.pdbx_description
1 polymer ?
#
loop_
_entity_poly.entity_id
_entity_poly.type
_entity_poly.pdbx_seq_one_letter_code
_entity_poly.pdbx_strand_id
1 'polypeptide(L)'
;MKQAIIVVACLTLSQVAWGRHEALANEGKRGLAVRYVDHALQLKSEEVDLGNAALLVSEEWSHLVDRRRYLDRLDAMARDIRTELAGRRMGIDHRAIGVINEYLFGDEKFKPVASASDPNDLFLDTVLDKKRGYCLSL
;
A
#
# COMPACT_ATOMS: atom_id res chain seq x y z
N MET A 1 -27.54 44.73 -1.72
CA MET A 1 -26.23 44.59 -2.41
C MET A 1 -25.07 44.14 -1.51
N LYS A 2 -25.06 44.39 -0.19
CA LYS A 2 -23.96 43.91 0.70
C LYS A 2 -24.03 42.42 1.06
N GLN A 3 -25.22 41.81 1.06
CA GLN A 3 -25.39 40.39 1.44
C GLN A 3 -25.00 39.39 0.33
N ALA A 4 -25.06 39.80 -0.94
CA ALA A 4 -24.68 38.93 -2.07
C ALA A 4 -23.15 38.74 -2.18
N ILE A 5 -22.36 39.69 -1.68
CA ILE A 5 -20.88 39.65 -1.76
C ILE A 5 -20.30 38.64 -0.76
N ILE A 6 -20.95 38.44 0.39
CA ILE A 6 -20.48 37.52 1.44
C ILE A 6 -20.66 36.05 1.01
N VAL A 7 -21.71 35.74 0.25
CA VAL A 7 -21.97 34.36 -0.22
C VAL A 7 -20.99 33.94 -1.31
N VAL A 8 -20.59 34.85 -2.20
CA VAL A 8 -19.60 34.56 -3.26
C VAL A 8 -18.18 34.40 -2.68
N ALA A 9 -17.81 35.17 -1.66
CA ALA A 9 -16.52 35.04 -0.99
C ALA A 9 -16.37 33.72 -0.21
N CYS A 10 -17.48 33.13 0.26
CA CYS A 10 -17.46 31.85 0.98
C CYS A 10 -17.32 30.64 0.04
N LEU A 11 -17.79 30.74 -1.20
CA LEU A 11 -17.69 29.64 -2.18
C LEU A 11 -16.28 29.50 -2.78
N THR A 12 -15.49 30.58 -2.84
CA THR A 12 -14.12 30.54 -3.37
C THR A 12 -13.07 30.08 -2.36
N LEU A 13 -13.39 30.04 -1.06
CA LEU A 13 -12.47 29.58 0.01
C LEU A 13 -12.62 28.08 0.32
N SER A 14 -13.50 27.37 -0.39
CA SER A 14 -13.71 25.93 -0.24
C SER A 14 -12.73 25.06 -1.05
N GLN A 15 -11.70 25.65 -1.66
CA GLN A 15 -10.47 24.91 -2.00
C GLN A 15 -9.66 24.62 -0.73
N VAL A 16 -10.36 24.07 0.27
CA VAL A 16 -9.79 23.36 1.40
C VAL A 16 -8.77 22.41 0.80
N ALA A 17 -7.53 22.56 1.27
CA ALA A 17 -6.38 21.72 1.00
C ALA A 17 -6.77 20.27 0.71
N TRP A 18 -7.04 19.94 -0.56
CA TRP A 18 -6.78 18.60 -1.05
C TRP A 18 -5.27 18.52 -1.07
N GLY A 19 -4.71 18.05 0.05
CA GLY A 19 -3.34 17.57 0.06
C GLY A 19 -3.23 16.60 -1.09
N ARG A 20 -2.60 17.03 -2.19
CA ARG A 20 -2.19 16.13 -3.25
C ARG A 20 -1.16 15.23 -2.59
N HIS A 21 -1.62 14.09 -2.08
CA HIS A 21 -0.71 13.01 -1.76
C HIS A 21 0.04 12.71 -3.06
N GLU A 22 1.37 12.71 -2.98
CA GLU A 22 2.17 12.36 -4.14
C GLU A 22 1.78 10.96 -4.60
N ALA A 23 1.60 10.81 -5.91
CA ALA A 23 1.19 9.54 -6.50
C ALA A 23 2.12 8.40 -6.06
N LEU A 24 1.56 7.25 -5.72
CA LEU A 24 2.32 6.04 -5.48
C LEU A 24 2.71 5.37 -6.81
N ALA A 25 3.77 4.56 -6.78
CA ALA A 25 4.33 3.95 -7.99
C ALA A 25 3.39 2.94 -8.68
N ASN A 26 2.37 2.47 -7.97
CA ASN A 26 1.33 1.61 -8.51
C ASN A 26 0.20 2.39 -9.20
N GLU A 27 0.05 3.69 -8.98
CA GLU A 27 -1.07 4.45 -9.52
C GLU A 27 -1.10 4.40 -11.06
N GLY A 28 -2.27 4.09 -11.61
CA GLY A 28 -2.48 3.97 -13.05
C GLY A 28 -1.99 2.66 -13.67
N LYS A 29 -1.36 1.76 -12.90
CA LYS A 29 -0.99 0.43 -13.41
C LYS A 29 -2.24 -0.38 -13.74
N ARG A 30 -2.24 -1.02 -14.91
CA ARG A 30 -3.31 -1.95 -15.32
C ARG A 30 -3.46 -3.12 -14.36
N GLY A 31 -2.36 -3.53 -13.72
CA GLY A 31 -2.33 -4.56 -12.69
C GLY A 31 -3.30 -4.34 -11.54
N LEU A 32 -3.65 -3.09 -11.18
CA LEU A 32 -4.63 -2.79 -10.13
C LEU A 32 -6.05 -3.25 -10.47
N ALA A 33 -6.39 -3.28 -11.76
CA ALA A 33 -7.72 -3.67 -12.23
C ALA A 33 -7.85 -5.19 -12.43
N VAL A 34 -6.75 -5.94 -12.36
CA VAL A 34 -6.74 -7.38 -12.59
C VAL A 34 -7.48 -8.12 -11.46
N ARG A 35 -8.18 -9.19 -11.85
CA ARG A 35 -9.04 -10.02 -10.98
C ARG A 35 -8.63 -11.49 -10.90
N TYR A 36 -7.67 -11.92 -11.72
CA TYR A 36 -7.25 -13.32 -11.81
C TYR A 36 -5.74 -13.39 -12.00
N VAL A 37 -5.10 -14.40 -11.41
CA VAL A 37 -3.65 -14.59 -11.49
C VAL A 37 -3.18 -14.70 -12.95
N ASP A 38 -3.88 -15.49 -13.78
CA ASP A 38 -3.52 -15.68 -15.19
C ASP A 38 -3.45 -14.38 -15.99
N HIS A 39 -4.34 -13.42 -15.69
CA HIS A 39 -4.31 -12.10 -16.34
C HIS A 39 -3.12 -11.26 -15.86
N ALA A 40 -2.71 -11.38 -14.59
CA ALA A 40 -1.54 -10.68 -14.09
C ALA A 40 -0.25 -11.20 -14.75
N LEU A 41 -0.18 -12.51 -15.04
CA LEU A 41 0.96 -13.15 -15.73
C LEU A 41 1.10 -12.72 -17.21
N GLN A 42 0.06 -12.16 -17.81
CA GLN A 42 0.06 -11.68 -19.19
C GLN A 42 0.47 -10.20 -19.31
N LEU A 43 0.55 -9.47 -18.19
CA LEU A 43 0.97 -8.08 -18.19
C LEU A 43 2.47 -7.95 -18.39
N LYS A 44 2.89 -6.82 -18.97
CA LYS A 44 4.31 -6.44 -18.94
C LYS A 44 4.72 -6.09 -17.52
N SER A 45 5.99 -6.30 -17.18
CA SER A 45 6.52 -6.08 -15.82
C SER A 45 6.20 -4.67 -15.27
N GLU A 46 6.24 -3.64 -16.10
CA GLU A 46 5.91 -2.26 -15.73
C GLU A 46 4.41 -2.04 -15.44
N GLU A 47 3.53 -2.87 -16.00
CA GLU A 47 2.08 -2.79 -15.80
C GLU A 47 1.61 -3.60 -14.59
N VAL A 48 2.45 -4.49 -14.05
CA VAL A 48 2.13 -5.34 -12.89
C VAL A 48 2.09 -4.50 -11.61
N ASP A 49 0.98 -4.65 -10.89
CA ASP A 49 0.87 -4.22 -9.50
C ASP A 49 1.17 -5.41 -8.58
N LEU A 50 2.27 -5.32 -7.83
CA LEU A 50 2.76 -6.44 -7.01
C LEU A 50 1.83 -6.74 -5.83
N GLY A 51 1.25 -5.71 -5.21
CA GLY A 51 0.33 -5.88 -4.08
C GLY A 51 -0.94 -6.63 -4.51
N ASN A 52 -1.55 -6.23 -5.62
CA ASN A 52 -2.74 -6.86 -6.18
C ASN A 52 -2.42 -8.28 -6.65
N ALA A 53 -1.29 -8.50 -7.33
CA ALA A 53 -0.87 -9.83 -7.76
C ALA A 53 -0.68 -10.79 -6.56
N ALA A 54 -0.03 -10.35 -5.48
CA ALA A 54 0.15 -11.15 -4.28
C ALA A 54 -1.18 -11.49 -3.59
N LEU A 55 -2.10 -10.52 -3.51
CA LEU A 55 -3.43 -10.74 -2.92
C LEU A 55 -4.33 -11.64 -3.79
N LEU A 56 -4.17 -11.63 -5.11
CA LEU A 56 -4.85 -12.59 -5.99
C LEU A 56 -4.39 -14.03 -5.69
N VAL A 57 -3.09 -14.23 -5.41
CA VAL A 57 -2.60 -15.55 -4.98
C VAL A 57 -3.16 -15.94 -3.61
N SER A 58 -3.28 -14.99 -2.67
CA SER A 58 -3.96 -15.21 -1.40
C SER A 58 -5.43 -15.66 -1.58
N GLU A 59 -6.17 -15.06 -2.51
CA GLU A 59 -7.58 -15.39 -2.78
C GLU A 59 -7.79 -16.81 -3.30
N GLU A 60 -6.86 -17.32 -4.09
CA GLU A 60 -6.88 -18.71 -4.57
C GLU A 60 -6.70 -19.71 -3.41
N TRP A 61 -6.00 -19.31 -2.35
CA TRP A 61 -5.80 -20.14 -1.16
C TRP A 61 -6.95 -20.01 -0.14
N SER A 62 -7.47 -18.80 0.03
CA SER A 62 -8.54 -18.49 0.98
C SER A 62 -9.59 -17.63 0.29
N HIS A 63 -10.79 -18.16 0.08
CA HIS A 63 -11.87 -17.48 -0.66
C HIS A 63 -12.45 -16.22 0.02
N LEU A 64 -11.84 -15.71 1.10
CA LEU A 64 -12.35 -14.61 1.92
C LEU A 64 -11.32 -13.48 2.12
N VAL A 65 -10.65 -13.04 1.05
CA VAL A 65 -9.75 -11.87 1.10
C VAL A 65 -10.49 -10.62 0.64
N ASP A 66 -10.60 -9.62 1.52
CA ASP A 66 -11.00 -8.25 1.12
C ASP A 66 -9.80 -7.51 0.53
N ARG A 67 -9.51 -7.80 -0.75
CA ARG A 67 -8.32 -7.28 -1.43
C ARG A 67 -8.22 -5.76 -1.43
N ARG A 68 -9.36 -5.06 -1.53
CA ARG A 68 -9.33 -3.59 -1.51
C ARG A 68 -8.86 -3.05 -0.17
N ARG A 69 -9.34 -3.63 0.94
CA ARG A 69 -8.87 -3.28 2.28
C ARG A 69 -7.37 -3.47 2.44
N TYR A 70 -6.80 -4.56 1.93
CA TYR A 70 -5.35 -4.80 2.04
C TYR A 70 -4.53 -3.89 1.13
N LEU A 71 -5.01 -3.58 -0.09
CA LEU A 71 -4.36 -2.60 -0.96
C LEU A 71 -4.36 -1.20 -0.34
N ASP A 72 -5.50 -0.75 0.19
CA ASP A 72 -5.61 0.55 0.86
C ASP A 72 -4.65 0.62 2.07
N ARG A 73 -4.47 -0.51 2.79
CA ARG A 73 -3.51 -0.62 3.90
C ARG A 73 -2.06 -0.53 3.41
N LEU A 74 -1.70 -1.21 2.33
CA LEU A 74 -0.36 -1.13 1.75
C LEU A 74 -0.04 0.29 1.26
N ASP A 75 -1.00 0.96 0.63
CA ASP A 75 -0.85 2.34 0.18
C ASP A 75 -0.73 3.33 1.35
N ALA A 76 -1.38 3.05 2.48
CA ALA A 76 -1.21 3.82 3.71
C ALA A 76 0.21 3.63 4.28
N MET A 77 0.68 2.38 4.40
CA MET A 77 2.04 2.08 4.85
C MET A 77 3.11 2.75 3.98
N ALA A 78 2.94 2.71 2.65
CA ALA A 78 3.84 3.39 1.73
C ALA A 78 3.87 4.92 1.93
N ARG A 79 2.71 5.53 2.23
CA ARG A 79 2.61 6.97 2.53
C ARG A 79 3.25 7.34 3.87
N ASP A 80 3.10 6.50 4.89
CA ASP A 80 3.75 6.70 6.18
C ASP A 80 5.27 6.68 6.02
N ILE A 81 5.80 5.66 5.33
CA ILE A 81 7.24 5.55 5.04
C ILE A 81 7.76 6.76 4.27
N ARG A 82 7.02 7.26 3.27
CA ARG A 82 7.41 8.49 2.55
C ARG A 82 7.44 9.72 3.45
N THR A 83 6.50 9.82 4.38
CA THR A 83 6.43 10.91 5.36
C THR A 83 7.66 10.87 6.29
N GLU A 84 8.03 9.68 6.77
CA GLU A 84 9.24 9.47 7.58
C GLU A 84 10.52 9.83 6.81
N LEU A 85 10.64 9.39 5.56
CA LEU A 85 11.77 9.74 4.69
C LEU A 85 11.89 11.25 4.48
N ALA A 86 10.77 11.93 4.21
CA ALA A 86 10.74 13.38 4.04
C ALA A 86 11.14 14.11 5.34
N GLY A 87 10.66 13.65 6.49
CA GLY A 87 11.04 14.18 7.80
C GLY A 87 12.55 14.05 8.08
N ARG A 88 13.16 12.95 7.62
CA ARG A 88 14.60 12.69 7.71
C ARG A 88 15.42 13.33 6.58
N ARG A 89 14.79 14.05 5.65
CA ARG A 89 15.41 14.63 4.44
C ARG A 89 16.14 13.58 3.58
N MET A 90 15.56 12.38 3.50
CA MET A 90 16.08 11.25 2.73
C MET A 90 15.31 11.08 1.41
N GLY A 91 16.01 10.66 0.36
CA GLY A 91 15.40 10.33 -0.93
C GLY A 91 14.85 8.90 -0.98
N ILE A 92 14.07 8.61 -2.01
CA ILE A 92 13.61 7.25 -2.35
C ILE A 92 14.75 6.54 -3.09
N ASP A 93 15.75 6.07 -2.33
CA ASP A 93 16.88 5.29 -2.82
C ASP A 93 17.21 4.15 -1.84
N HIS A 94 18.34 3.48 -2.02
CA HIS A 94 18.76 2.36 -1.17
C HIS A 94 18.79 2.67 0.34
N ARG A 95 18.94 3.95 0.73
CA ARG A 95 18.93 4.35 2.14
C ARG A 95 17.53 4.23 2.77
N ALA A 96 16.47 4.20 1.95
CA ALA A 96 15.11 4.00 2.42
C ALA A 96 14.90 2.62 3.07
N ILE A 97 15.73 1.62 2.75
CA ILE A 97 15.65 0.26 3.32
C ILE A 97 15.71 0.30 4.85
N GLY A 98 16.55 1.16 5.43
CA GLY A 98 16.64 1.29 6.89
C GLY A 98 15.34 1.81 7.52
N VAL A 99 14.72 2.80 6.89
CA VAL A 99 13.45 3.38 7.34
C VAL A 99 12.30 2.39 7.16
N ILE A 100 12.28 1.64 6.05
CA ILE A 100 11.29 0.57 5.82
C ILE A 100 11.42 -0.51 6.90
N ASN A 101 12.64 -0.95 7.23
CA ASN A 101 12.87 -1.95 8.26
C ASN A 101 12.46 -1.45 9.65
N GLU A 102 12.79 -0.20 9.99
CA GLU A 102 12.36 0.42 11.25
C GLU A 102 10.83 0.50 11.32
N TYR A 103 10.16 0.93 10.25
CA TYR A 103 8.70 0.97 10.18
C TYR A 103 8.08 -0.43 10.33
N LEU A 104 8.54 -1.42 9.56
CA LEU A 104 7.95 -2.76 9.57
C LEU A 104 8.22 -3.52 10.89
N PHE A 105 9.48 -3.59 11.31
CA PHE A 105 9.88 -4.43 12.45
C PHE A 105 9.88 -3.66 13.77
N GLY A 106 10.25 -2.38 13.73
CA GLY A 106 10.29 -1.48 14.87
C GLY A 106 8.90 -0.97 15.23
N ASP A 107 8.19 -0.32 14.32
CA ASP A 107 6.94 0.37 14.64
C ASP A 107 5.73 -0.55 14.52
N GLU A 108 5.58 -1.17 13.35
CA GLU A 108 4.48 -2.08 13.05
C GLU A 108 4.64 -3.46 13.70
N LYS A 109 5.81 -3.78 14.26
CA LYS A 109 6.10 -5.04 14.98
C LYS A 109 5.91 -6.32 14.16
N PHE A 110 6.14 -6.28 12.85
CA PHE A 110 6.20 -7.49 12.04
C PHE A 110 7.30 -8.43 12.55
N LYS A 111 7.06 -9.75 12.47
CA LYS A 111 8.00 -10.77 12.94
C LYS A 111 8.22 -11.86 11.90
N PRO A 112 9.49 -12.22 11.60
CA PRO A 112 9.76 -13.36 10.73
C PRO A 112 9.44 -14.68 11.44
N VAL A 113 9.05 -15.69 10.67
CA VAL A 113 9.04 -17.10 11.11
C VAL A 113 10.17 -17.88 10.46
N ALA A 114 10.70 -18.85 11.19
CA ALA A 114 11.82 -19.67 10.74
C ALA A 114 11.43 -20.74 9.73
N SER A 115 10.16 -21.18 9.73
CA SER A 115 9.68 -22.26 8.86
C SER A 115 8.32 -21.94 8.26
N ALA A 116 8.11 -22.42 7.03
CA ALA A 116 6.84 -22.33 6.29
C ALA A 116 5.87 -23.47 6.66
N SER A 117 5.84 -23.86 7.95
CA SER A 117 5.06 -25.00 8.43
C SER A 117 3.56 -24.69 8.47
N ASP A 118 3.21 -23.43 8.75
CA ASP A 118 1.85 -22.91 8.67
C ASP A 118 1.70 -22.18 7.32
N PRO A 119 0.84 -22.66 6.39
CA PRO A 119 0.61 -21.98 5.12
C PRO A 119 0.16 -20.52 5.29
N ASN A 120 -0.49 -20.18 6.40
CA ASN A 120 -0.91 -18.81 6.68
C ASN A 120 0.27 -17.87 6.97
N ASP A 121 1.49 -18.37 7.12
CA ASP A 121 2.68 -17.53 7.22
C ASP A 121 3.26 -17.19 5.83
N LEU A 122 2.59 -17.58 4.72
CA LEU A 122 3.05 -17.35 3.34
C LEU A 122 2.18 -16.37 2.52
N PHE A 123 0.95 -16.11 2.95
CA PHE A 123 -0.02 -15.32 2.18
C PHE A 123 -0.10 -13.88 2.70
N LEU A 124 -0.19 -12.92 1.78
CA LEU A 124 0.00 -11.51 2.12
C LEU A 124 -1.08 -10.97 3.06
N ASP A 125 -2.33 -11.36 2.85
CA ASP A 125 -3.47 -11.00 3.71
C ASP A 125 -3.25 -11.45 5.16
N THR A 126 -2.85 -12.71 5.37
CA THR A 126 -2.61 -13.28 6.69
C THR A 126 -1.35 -12.71 7.33
N VAL A 127 -0.29 -12.44 6.54
CA VAL A 127 0.92 -11.78 7.02
C VAL A 127 0.62 -10.37 7.50
N LEU A 128 -0.17 -9.60 6.75
CA LEU A 128 -0.60 -8.26 7.15
C LEU A 128 -1.43 -8.31 8.43
N ASP A 129 -2.36 -9.25 8.57
CA ASP A 129 -3.21 -9.35 9.76
C ASP A 129 -2.46 -9.83 11.00
N LYS A 130 -1.65 -10.89 10.87
CA LYS A 130 -0.90 -11.48 11.98
C LYS A 130 0.39 -10.74 12.29
N LYS A 131 0.83 -9.83 11.41
CA LYS A 131 2.13 -9.16 11.46
C LYS A 131 3.26 -10.19 11.59
N ARG A 132 3.14 -11.29 10.86
CA ARG A 132 4.03 -12.45 10.95
C ARG A 132 4.08 -13.17 9.61
N GLY A 133 5.28 -13.43 9.11
CA GLY A 133 5.44 -14.10 7.81
C GLY A 133 6.80 -14.76 7.63
N TYR A 134 6.87 -15.70 6.69
CA TYR A 134 8.13 -16.32 6.25
C TYR A 134 8.89 -15.34 5.33
N CYS A 135 10.19 -15.57 5.13
CA CYS A 135 11.04 -14.66 4.34
C CYS A 135 10.63 -14.48 2.88
N LEU A 136 9.75 -15.33 2.34
CA LEU A 136 9.18 -15.17 0.99
C LEU A 136 7.97 -14.25 0.94
N SER A 137 7.39 -13.94 2.09
CA SER A 137 6.13 -13.20 2.22
C SER A 137 6.23 -11.93 3.08
N LEU A 138 7.36 -11.73 3.75
CA LEU A 138 7.67 -10.60 4.63
C LEU A 138 8.86 -9.79 4.11
#